data_AF-A0A939I042-F1
#
_entry.id   AF-A0A939I042-F1
#
_cell.length_a   1.000
_cell.length_b   1.000
_cell.length_c   1.000
_cell.angle_alpha   90.00
_cell.angle_beta   90.00
_cell.angle_gamma   90.00
#
_symmetry.space_group_name_H-M   'P 1'
#
loop_
_entity.id
_entity.type
_entity.pdbx_description
1 polymer ?
#
loop_
_entity_poly.entity_id
_entity_poly.type
_entity_poly.pdbx_seq_one_letter_code
_entity_poly.pdbx_strand_id
1 'polypeptide(L)'
;MQQLSEAKQEIITRISPIVAKLIQSNSLFEELEQDKMIEIISEALEKHFSLAEIRAMPDDDLTDRIDGVLGIQVLYYLLSDFTPEQMAEFEAAIPKRK
;
A
#
# COMPACT_ATOMS: atom_id res chain seq x y z
N MET A 1 8.21 -16.46 -15.92
CA MET A 1 8.85 -15.45 -15.06
C MET A 1 9.15 -14.25 -15.95
N GLN A 2 8.41 -13.15 -15.81
CA GLN A 2 8.77 -11.90 -16.47
C GLN A 2 10.04 -11.37 -15.78
N GLN A 3 11.02 -10.93 -16.57
CA GLN A 3 12.19 -10.24 -16.02
C GLN A 3 11.73 -8.89 -15.48
N LEU A 4 11.94 -8.64 -14.19
CA LEU A 4 11.75 -7.32 -13.58
C LEU A 4 12.72 -6.33 -14.23
N SER A 5 12.27 -5.12 -14.54
CA SER A 5 13.16 -4.06 -14.98
C SER A 5 14.13 -3.69 -13.85
N GLU A 6 15.33 -3.25 -14.18
CA GLU A 6 16.30 -2.77 -13.18
C GLU A 6 15.71 -1.67 -12.29
N ALA A 7 14.88 -0.80 -12.88
CA ALA A 7 14.14 0.24 -12.16
C ALA A 7 13.16 -0.33 -11.13
N LYS A 8 12.35 -1.33 -11.51
CA LYS A 8 11.39 -1.96 -10.59
C LYS A 8 12.09 -2.68 -9.45
N GLN A 9 13.21 -3.36 -9.75
CA GLN A 9 14.02 -4.03 -8.74
C GLN A 9 14.61 -3.05 -7.72
N GLU A 10 15.02 -1.86 -8.16
CA GLU A 10 15.53 -0.82 -7.27
C GLU A 10 14.44 -0.27 -6.35
N ILE A 11 13.25 0.01 -6.89
CA ILE A 11 12.09 0.46 -6.11
C ILE A 11 11.75 -0.59 -5.05
N ILE A 12 11.62 -1.86 -5.45
CA ILE A 12 11.37 -2.99 -4.53
C ILE A 12 12.42 -3.03 -3.43
N THR A 13 13.70 -2.98 -3.79
CA THR A 13 14.82 -3.02 -2.82
C THR A 13 14.70 -1.91 -1.78
N ARG A 14 14.25 -0.72 -2.20
CA ARG A 14 14.09 0.42 -1.31
C ARG A 14 12.88 0.31 -0.38
N ILE A 15 11.72 -0.14 -0.87
CA ILE A 15 10.48 -0.14 -0.09
C ILE A 15 10.36 -1.36 0.83
N SER A 16 10.94 -2.51 0.47
CA SER A 16 10.84 -3.76 1.22
C SER A 16 11.13 -3.62 2.73
N PRO A 17 12.23 -2.98 3.18
CA PRO A 17 12.49 -2.83 4.61
C PRO A 17 11.45 -1.94 5.32
N ILE A 18 10.90 -0.94 4.62
CA ILE A 18 9.88 -0.03 5.17
C ILE A 18 8.56 -0.79 5.35
N VAL A 19 8.14 -1.53 4.31
CA VAL A 19 6.93 -2.37 4.36
C VAL A 19 7.03 -3.41 5.47
N ALA A 20 8.16 -4.13 5.55
CA ALA A 20 8.39 -5.13 6.59
C ALA A 20 8.30 -4.52 7.99
N LYS A 21 8.92 -3.35 8.22
CA LYS A 21 8.88 -2.64 9.49
C LYS A 21 7.45 -2.24 9.87
N LEU A 22 6.69 -1.64 8.94
CA LEU A 22 5.34 -1.19 9.21
C LEU A 22 4.42 -2.37 9.56
N ILE A 23 4.45 -3.45 8.77
CA ILE A 23 3.66 -4.67 9.03
C ILE A 23 4.00 -5.27 10.40
N GLN A 24 5.28 -5.40 10.74
CA GLN A 24 5.70 -5.98 12.02
C GLN A 24 5.36 -5.09 13.23
N SER A 25 5.27 -3.77 13.03
CA SER A 25 5.06 -2.80 14.12
C SER A 25 3.61 -2.49 14.42
N ASN A 26 2.68 -2.87 13.54
CA ASN A 26 1.27 -2.51 13.65
C ASN A 26 0.38 -3.74 13.48
N SER A 27 -0.29 -4.18 14.55
CA SER A 27 -1.18 -5.34 14.53
C SER A 27 -2.35 -5.20 13.55
N LEU A 28 -2.72 -3.98 13.15
CA LEU A 28 -3.74 -3.77 12.11
C LEU A 28 -3.30 -4.29 10.74
N PHE A 29 -1.99 -4.46 10.53
CA PHE A 29 -1.41 -4.87 9.26
C PHE A 29 -1.02 -6.36 9.24
N GLU A 30 -1.28 -7.10 10.33
CA GLU A 30 -0.86 -8.51 10.48
C GLU A 30 -1.43 -9.42 9.40
N GLU A 31 -2.65 -9.14 8.94
CA GLU A 31 -3.35 -9.90 7.89
C GLU A 31 -2.86 -9.56 6.46
N LEU A 32 -1.95 -8.60 6.30
CA LEU A 32 -1.42 -8.23 4.99
C LEU A 32 -0.26 -9.13 4.57
N GLU A 33 -0.35 -9.72 3.37
CA GLU A 33 0.77 -10.44 2.77
C GLU A 33 1.86 -9.47 2.29
N GLN A 34 3.02 -9.49 2.94
CA GLN A 34 4.12 -8.56 2.69
C GLN A 34 4.56 -8.49 1.22
N ASP A 35 4.76 -9.64 0.56
CA ASP A 35 5.22 -9.70 -0.83
C ASP A 35 4.21 -9.06 -1.78
N LYS A 36 2.91 -9.31 -1.54
CA LYS A 36 1.81 -8.68 -2.28
C LYS A 36 1.77 -7.17 -2.05
N MET A 37 2.02 -6.71 -0.81
CA MET A 37 2.06 -5.28 -0.51
C MET A 37 3.22 -4.59 -1.21
N ILE A 38 4.41 -5.21 -1.23
CA ILE A 38 5.58 -4.70 -1.95
C ILE A 38 5.26 -4.55 -3.45
N GLU A 39 4.60 -5.53 -4.06
CA GLU A 39 4.16 -5.44 -5.46
C GLU A 39 3.21 -4.26 -5.68
N ILE A 40 2.10 -4.18 -4.93
CA ILE A 40 1.10 -3.11 -5.05
C ILE A 40 1.71 -1.72 -4.86
N ILE A 41 2.57 -1.57 -3.85
CA ILE A 41 3.23 -0.31 -3.54
C ILE A 41 4.23 0.05 -4.64
N SER A 42 5.01 -0.91 -5.15
CA SER A 42 5.94 -0.67 -6.24
C SER A 42 5.22 -0.15 -7.48
N GLU A 43 4.08 -0.75 -7.83
CA GLU A 43 3.26 -0.33 -8.98
C GLU A 43 2.61 1.03 -8.76
N ALA A 44 2.15 1.31 -7.54
CA ALA A 44 1.61 2.62 -7.19
C ALA A 44 2.68 3.72 -7.32
N LEU A 45 3.90 3.46 -6.85
CA LEU A 45 5.00 4.41 -6.97
C LEU A 45 5.41 4.63 -8.43
N GLU A 46 5.57 3.56 -9.21
CA GLU A 46 5.90 3.64 -10.65
C GLU A 46 4.84 4.41 -11.46
N LYS A 47 3.57 4.30 -11.08
CA LYS A 47 2.48 5.00 -11.75
C LYS A 47 2.47 6.51 -11.48
N HIS A 48 2.94 6.94 -10.31
CA HIS A 48 2.79 8.32 -9.84
C HIS A 48 4.11 9.11 -9.81
N PHE A 49 5.26 8.44 -9.83
CA PHE A 49 6.58 9.05 -9.71
C PHE A 49 7.57 8.43 -10.69
N SER A 50 8.50 9.24 -11.19
CA SER A 50 9.69 8.76 -11.86
C SER A 50 10.67 8.11 -10.87
N LEU A 51 11.55 7.24 -11.37
CA LEU A 51 12.60 6.63 -10.54
C LEU A 51 13.50 7.68 -9.85
N ALA A 52 13.76 8.82 -10.51
CA ALA A 52 14.55 9.91 -9.93
C ALA A 52 13.83 10.60 -8.76
N GLU A 53 12.53 10.85 -8.90
CA GLU A 53 11.70 11.41 -7.82
C GLU A 53 11.59 10.44 -6.66
N ILE A 54 11.42 9.14 -6.93
CA ILE A 54 11.45 8.11 -5.90
C ILE A 54 12.78 8.22 -5.18
N ARG A 55 13.92 8.04 -5.85
CA ARG A 55 15.28 8.12 -5.26
C ARG A 55 15.52 9.36 -4.39
N ALA A 56 15.02 10.52 -4.82
CA ALA A 56 15.20 11.79 -4.10
C ALA A 56 14.22 11.98 -2.93
N MET A 57 13.14 11.19 -2.86
CA MET A 57 12.15 11.25 -1.80
C MET A 57 12.80 10.96 -0.43
N PRO A 58 12.54 11.75 0.62
CA PRO A 58 12.96 11.42 1.98
C PRO A 58 12.33 10.10 2.46
N ASP A 59 13.02 9.39 3.35
CA ASP A 59 12.51 8.10 3.86
C ASP A 59 11.25 8.26 4.71
N ASP A 60 11.09 9.37 5.44
CA ASP A 60 9.87 9.66 6.21
C ASP A 60 8.67 9.88 5.26
N ASP A 61 8.85 10.70 4.22
CA ASP A 61 7.82 10.94 3.19
C ASP A 61 7.44 9.63 2.46
N LEU A 62 8.44 8.78 2.16
CA LEU A 62 8.21 7.48 1.54
C LEU A 62 7.47 6.54 2.50
N THR A 63 7.82 6.56 3.79
CA THR A 63 7.16 5.77 4.84
C THR A 63 5.71 6.17 4.99
N ASP A 64 5.39 7.46 5.04
CA ASP A 64 4.02 7.96 5.15
C ASP A 64 3.16 7.55 3.95
N ARG A 65 3.73 7.56 2.75
CA ARG A 65 3.04 7.08 1.54
C ARG A 65 2.77 5.58 1.59
N ILE A 66 3.75 4.80 2.03
CA ILE A 66 3.61 3.35 2.18
C ILE A 66 2.54 3.03 3.21
N ASP A 67 2.58 3.68 4.38
CA ASP A 67 1.59 3.51 5.46
C ASP A 67 0.17 3.82 4.96
N GLY A 68 -0.01 4.90 4.20
CA GLY A 68 -1.30 5.23 3.59
C GLY A 68 -1.82 4.15 2.64
N VAL A 69 -0.95 3.54 1.82
CA VAL A 69 -1.34 2.44 0.93
C VAL A 69 -1.72 1.20 1.75
N LEU A 70 -0.93 0.83 2.76
CA LEU A 70 -1.24 -0.29 3.66
C LEU A 70 -2.59 -0.09 4.37
N GLY A 71 -2.86 1.12 4.87
CA GLY A 71 -4.13 1.47 5.49
C GLY A 71 -5.34 1.29 4.56
N ILE A 72 -5.21 1.65 3.27
CA ILE A 72 -6.25 1.41 2.26
C ILE A 72 -6.44 -0.09 2.04
N GLN A 73 -5.36 -0.87 1.98
CA GLN A 73 -5.45 -2.32 1.78
C GLN A 73 -6.14 -3.02 2.96
N VAL A 74 -5.82 -2.62 4.19
CA VAL A 74 -6.47 -3.15 5.39
C VAL A 74 -7.96 -2.84 5.37
N LEU A 75 -8.33 -1.61 5.03
CA LEU A 75 -9.74 -1.24 4.90
C LEU A 75 -10.43 -2.10 3.83
N TYR A 76 -9.79 -2.34 2.69
CA TYR A 76 -10.33 -3.21 1.65
C TYR A 76 -10.54 -4.64 2.14
N TYR A 77 -9.59 -5.22 2.88
CA TYR A 77 -9.72 -6.53 3.49
C TYR A 77 -10.88 -6.58 4.50
N LEU A 78 -10.97 -5.61 5.42
CA LEU A 78 -12.06 -5.54 6.39
C LEU A 78 -13.43 -5.42 5.72
N LEU A 79 -13.52 -4.62 4.65
CA LEU A 79 -14.75 -4.45 3.88
C LEU A 79 -15.10 -5.68 3.03
N SER A 80 -14.14 -6.56 2.74
CA SER A 80 -14.39 -7.80 2.00
C SER A 80 -15.19 -8.84 2.80
N ASP A 81 -15.18 -8.71 4.12
CA ASP A 81 -15.98 -9.56 5.03
C ASP A 81 -17.44 -9.09 5.19
N PHE A 82 -17.79 -7.92 4.62
CA PHE A 82 -19.12 -7.37 4.76
C PHE A 82 -20.12 -8.12 3.89
N THR A 83 -21.33 -8.36 4.41
CA THR A 83 -22.47 -8.74 3.57
C THR A 83 -22.90 -7.56 2.69
N PRO A 84 -23.66 -7.80 1.61
CA PRO A 84 -24.19 -6.72 0.78
C PRO A 84 -24.99 -5.67 1.57
N GLU A 85 -25.73 -6.10 2.59
CA GLU A 85 -26.50 -5.21 3.47
C GLU A 85 -25.58 -4.34 4.33
N GLN A 86 -24.53 -4.92 4.93
CA GLN A 86 -23.56 -4.17 5.73
C GLN A 86 -22.77 -3.17 4.89
N MET A 87 -22.40 -3.54 3.66
CA MET A 87 -21.76 -2.61 2.72
C MET A 87 -22.68 -1.44 2.37
N ALA A 88 -23.98 -1.69 2.13
CA ALA A 88 -24.94 -0.64 1.85
C ALA A 88 -25.12 0.33 3.05
N GLU A 89 -25.15 -0.18 4.28
CA GLU A 89 -25.17 0.66 5.49
C GLU A 89 -23.90 1.51 5.63
N PHE A 90 -22.73 0.93 5.38
CA PHE A 90 -21.45 1.64 5.40
C PHE A 90 -21.41 2.76 4.34
N GLU A 91 -21.78 2.47 3.10
CA GLU A 91 -21.84 3.45 2.02
C GLU A 91 -22.84 4.58 2.31
N ALA A 92 -23.97 4.27 2.95
CA ALA A 92 -24.96 5.27 3.35
C ALA A 92 -24.46 6.17 4.49
N ALA A 93 -23.62 5.66 5.38
CA ALA A 93 -23.04 6.39 6.50
C ALA A 93 -21.86 7.30 6.10
N ILE A 94 -21.17 6.99 5.00
CA ILE A 94 -20.10 7.83 4.48
C ILE A 94 -20.70 9.12 3.90
N PRO A 95 -20.30 10.31 4.40
CA PRO A 95 -20.70 11.56 3.78
C PRO A 95 -20.23 11.58 2.33
N LYS A 96 -21.17 11.77 1.39
CA LYS A 96 -20.81 11.96 -0.01
C LYS A 96 -19.91 13.20 -0.11
N ARG A 97 -18.64 12.99 -0.48
CA ARG A 97 -17.71 14.09 -0.77
C ARG A 97 -18.32 14.93 -1.89
N LYS A 98 -18.47 16.23 -1.66
CA LYS A 98 -18.96 17.21 -2.64
C LYS A 98 -17.92 17.47 -3.71
#